data_AF-A0A2A4UJ37-F1
#
_entry.id   AF-A0A2A4UJ37-F1
#
_cell.length_a   1.000
_cell.length_b   1.000
_cell.length_c   1.000
_cell.angle_alpha   90.00
_cell.angle_beta   90.00
_cell.angle_gamma   90.00
#
_symmetry.space_group_name_H-M   'P 1'
#
loop_
_entity.id
_entity.type
_entity.pdbx_description
1 polymer ?
#
loop_
_entity_poly.entity_id
_entity_poly.type
_entity_poly.pdbx_seq_one_letter_code
_entity_poly.pdbx_strand_id
1 'polypeptide(L)' 'MLVSTADWSDWLSIEEDDTRLAVLRKHVEKGLPCGSEGFVEMLGNKIGRVLEFRHQGRPRKGDKKG' A
#
# COMPACT_ATOMS: atom_id res chain seq x y z
N MET A 1 -1.46 31.01 16.01
CA MET A 1 -2.04 31.31 14.69
C MET A 1 -2.99 30.16 14.39
N LEU A 2 -4.30 30.38 14.52
CA LEU A 2 -5.31 29.34 14.26
C LEU A 2 -5.57 29.29 12.75
N VAL A 3 -5.57 28.10 12.16
CA VAL A 3 -5.97 27.87 10.77
C VAL A 3 -7.45 28.23 10.63
N SER A 4 -7.77 29.06 9.65
CA SER A 4 -9.16 29.35 9.25
C SER A 4 -9.82 28.06 8.77
N THR A 5 -10.96 27.71 9.36
CA THR A 5 -11.75 26.51 9.02
C THR A 5 -12.67 26.70 7.82
N ALA A 6 -12.57 27.84 7.13
CA ALA A 6 -13.54 28.28 6.12
C ALA A 6 -13.75 27.27 4.99
N ASP A 7 -12.71 26.50 4.62
CA ASP A 7 -12.73 25.68 3.39
C ASP A 7 -12.63 24.17 3.65
N TRP A 8 -12.85 23.71 4.89
CA TRP A 8 -12.74 22.29 5.24
C TRP A 8 -13.80 21.41 4.56
N SER A 9 -15.00 21.95 4.34
CA SER A 9 -16.08 21.23 3.65
C SER A 9 -15.69 20.93 2.19
N ASP A 10 -15.07 21.90 1.52
CA ASP A 10 -14.64 21.74 0.13
C ASP A 10 -13.47 20.75 0.04
N TRP A 11 -12.55 20.79 1.00
CA TRP A 11 -11.46 19.82 1.11
C TRP A 11 -11.97 18.38 1.32
N LEU A 12 -12.99 18.18 2.17
CA LEU A 12 -13.62 16.87 2.37
C LEU A 12 -14.45 16.40 1.18
N SER A 13 -14.86 17.33 0.31
CA SER A 13 -15.67 17.03 -0.88
C SER A 13 -14.82 16.65 -2.08
N ILE A 14 -13.49 16.67 -1.96
CA ILE A 14 -12.58 16.21 -3.01
C ILE A 14 -12.79 14.71 -3.19
N GLU A 15 -13.17 14.30 -4.41
CA GLU A 15 -13.25 12.89 -4.76
C GLU A 15 -11.85 12.27 -4.71
N GLU A 16 -11.72 11.23 -3.88
CA GLU A 16 -10.52 10.42 -3.83
C GLU A 16 -10.59 9.31 -4.88
N ASP A 17 -9.46 8.99 -5.48
CA ASP A 17 -9.35 7.86 -6.39
C ASP A 17 -9.55 6.55 -5.61
N ASP A 18 -10.72 5.94 -5.77
CA ASP A 18 -11.11 4.67 -5.16
C ASP A 18 -10.07 3.56 -5.35
N THR A 19 -9.36 3.57 -6.49
CA THR A 19 -8.30 2.59 -6.79
C THR A 19 -7.11 2.79 -5.86
N ARG A 20 -6.68 4.04 -5.68
CA ARG A 20 -5.58 4.39 -4.76
C ARG A 20 -5.97 4.11 -3.31
N LEU A 21 -7.19 4.44 -2.92
CA LEU A 21 -7.71 4.12 -1.59
C LEU A 21 -7.74 2.61 -1.33
N ALA A 22 -8.20 1.81 -2.29
CA ALA A 22 -8.23 0.35 -2.16
C ALA A 22 -6.83 -0.22 -1.96
N VAL A 23 -5.82 0.32 -2.67
CA VAL A 23 -4.41 -0.04 -2.48
C VAL A 23 -3.95 0.30 -1.06
N LEU A 24 -4.18 1.53 -0.59
CA LEU A 24 -3.80 1.96 0.76
C LEU A 24 -4.42 1.07 1.84
N ARG A 25 -5.74 0.86 1.78
CA ARG A 25 -6.47 0.01 2.73
C ARG A 25 -5.91 -1.41 2.77
N LYS A 26 -5.70 -2.04 1.61
CA LYS A 26 -5.12 -3.39 1.49
C LYS A 26 -3.72 -3.47 2.11
N HIS A 27 -2.88 -2.45 1.88
CA HIS A 27 -1.51 -2.45 2.40
C HIS A 27 -1.49 -2.27 3.92
N VAL A 28 -2.35 -1.38 4.46
CA VAL A 28 -2.54 -1.21 5.91
C VAL A 28 -3.00 -2.51 6.57
N GLU A 29 -4.04 -3.15 6.04
CA GLU A 29 -4.58 -4.40 6.57
C GLU A 29 -3.55 -5.53 6.61
N LYS A 30 -2.62 -5.56 5.64
CA LYS A 30 -1.61 -6.62 5.50
C LYS A 30 -0.26 -6.26 6.11
N GLY A 31 -0.12 -5.06 6.67
CA GLY A 31 1.16 -4.54 7.18
C GLY A 31 2.22 -4.42 6.09
N LEU A 32 1.82 -4.12 4.85
CA LEU A 32 2.72 -3.95 3.71
C LEU A 32 3.03 -2.46 3.50
N PRO A 33 4.27 -2.10 3.15
CA PRO A 33 4.63 -0.72 2.81
C PRO A 33 4.02 -0.30 1.48
N CYS A 34 3.68 0.99 1.36
CA CYS A 34 3.39 1.60 0.07
C CYS A 34 4.69 2.12 -0.57
N GLY A 35 4.78 2.08 -1.89
CA GLY A 35 5.94 2.58 -2.63
C GLY A 35 6.02 1.97 -4.02
N SER A 36 7.04 2.36 -4.78
CA SER A 36 7.38 1.68 -6.03
C SER A 36 7.88 0.26 -5.74
N GLU A 37 7.74 -0.63 -6.72
CA GLU A 37 8.22 -2.02 -6.62
C GLU A 37 9.69 -2.08 -6.20
N GLY A 38 10.57 -1.30 -6.86
CA GLY A 38 11.99 -1.25 -6.50
C GLY A 38 12.28 -0.68 -5.09
N PHE A 39 11.45 0.23 -4.58
CA PHE A 39 11.57 0.71 -3.20
C PHE A 39 11.23 -0.40 -2.20
N VAL A 40 10.11 -1.10 -2.43
CA VAL A 40 9.64 -2.18 -1.56
C VAL A 40 10.62 -3.37 -1.56
N GLU A 41 11.15 -3.72 -2.74
CA GLU A 41 12.18 -4.76 -2.89
C GLU A 41 13.46 -4.38 -2.14
N MET A 42 13.99 -3.18 -2.38
CA MET A 42 15.18 -2.67 -1.68
C MET A 42 14.98 -2.69 -0.15
N LEU A 43 13.81 -2.23 0.32
CA LEU A 43 13.50 -2.22 1.76
C LEU A 43 13.45 -3.63 2.32
N GLY A 44 12.81 -4.56 1.61
CA GLY A 44 12.74 -5.97 1.97
C GLY A 44 14.11 -6.62 2.08
N ASN A 45 14.99 -6.36 1.10
CA ASN A 45 16.37 -6.83 1.09
C ASN A 45 17.16 -6.31 2.29
N LYS A 46 16.98 -5.04 2.69
CA LYS A 46 17.65 -4.46 3.86
C LYS A 46 17.24 -5.10 5.18
N ILE A 47 15.97 -5.49 5.33
CA ILE A 47 15.44 -6.06 6.58
C ILE A 47 15.39 -7.60 6.58
N GLY A 48 15.79 -8.24 5.48
CA GLY A 48 15.75 -9.69 5.31
C GLY A 48 14.34 -10.27 5.27
N ARG A 49 13.35 -9.53 4.75
CA ARG A 49 11.95 -9.96 4.65
C ARG A 49 11.36 -9.60 3.29
N VAL A 50 10.50 -10.46 2.75
CA VAL A 50 9.72 -10.11 1.56
C VAL A 50 8.55 -9.21 1.97
N LEU A 51 8.48 -8.01 1.39
CA LEU A 51 7.46 -7.01 1.67
C LEU A 51 6.46 -6.82 0.51
N GLU A 52 6.56 -7.66 -0.50
CA GLU A 52 5.63 -7.68 -1.63
C GLU A 52 4.36 -8.46 -1.29
N PHE A 53 3.26 -8.09 -1.95
CA PHE A 53 2.03 -8.85 -1.85
C PHE A 53 2.21 -10.26 -2.42
N ARG A 54 1.95 -11.28 -1.60
CA ARG A 54 1.88 -12.68 -2.03
C ARG A 54 0.49 -13.25 -1.75
N HIS A 55 0.00 -14.05 -2.69
CA HIS A 55 -1.21 -14.83 -2.47
C HIS A 55 -0.99 -15.78 -1.29
N GLN A 56 -1.88 -15.70 -0.30
CA GLN A 56 -1.89 -16.63 0.82
C GLN A 56 -2.38 -18.00 0.34
N GLY A 57 -1.73 -19.07 0.80
CA GLY A 57 -2.13 -20.44 0.52
C GLY A 57 -1.05 -21.27 -0.19
N ARG A 58 -1.43 -22.48 -0.60
CA ARG A 58 -0.53 -23.41 -1.29
C ARG A 58 -0.11 -22.83 -2.65
N PRO A 59 1.19 -22.81 -2.99
CA PRO A 59 1.63 -22.49 -4.34
C PRO A 59 0.89 -23.35 -5.36
N ARG A 60 0.42 -22.76 -6.46
CA ARG A 60 -0.19 -23.53 -7.53
C ARG A 60 0.86 -24.49 -8.10
N LYS A 61 0.43 -25.69 -8.48
CA LYS A 61 1.32 -26.70 -9.08
C LYS A 61 1.86 -26.16 -10.41
N GLY A 62 3.05 -25.57 -10.38
CA GLY A 62 3.68 -24.90 -11.53
C GLY A 62 4.45 -23.63 -11.17
N ASP A 63 4.06 -22.94 -10.08
CA ASP A 63 4.64 -21.65 -9.69
C ASP A 63 5.88 -21.81 -8.80
N LYS A 64 6.81 -22.68 -9.20
CA LYS A 64 8.16 -22.70 -8.60
C LYS A 64 8.99 -21.61 -9.30
N LYS A 65 9.10 -20.43 -8.69
CA LYS A 65 10.29 -19.59 -8.87
C LYS A 65 11.23 -19.94 -7.71
N GLY A 66 12.39 -20.47 -8.06
CA GLY A 66 13.49 -20.74 -7.13
C GLY A 66 14.06 -19.47 -6.52
#